data_AF-A0A1A9S2D1-F1
#
_entry.id   AF-A0A1A9S2D1-F1
#
_cell.length_a   1.000
_cell.length_b   1.000
_cell.length_c   1.000
_cell.angle_alpha   90.00
_cell.angle_beta   90.00
_cell.angle_gamma   90.00
#
_symmetry.space_group_name_H-M   'P 1'
#
loop_
_entity.id
_entity.type
_entity.pdbx_description
1 polymer ?
#
loop_
_entity_poly.entity_id
_entity_poly.type
_entity_poly.pdbx_seq_one_letter_code
_entity_poly.pdbx_strand_id
1 'polypeptide(L)'
;MKPRTLLLSLLIAAPFAAAGNLECNPEPVKQGVPTVYRCVYHNGSLAQAYAALRTNQNETRALMLDHPSLPHTLPARSFTRRVQLRDHNGSDNYPAEISLRRQGQNRVLVKYSDQAEVTPYSRGTLFRRQGRNVEITITEIAP
;
A
#
# COMPACT_ATOMS: atom_id res chain seq x y z
N MET A 1 46.38 4.65 -35.26
CA MET A 1 45.53 5.23 -34.20
C MET A 1 44.20 4.47 -34.18
N LYS A 2 43.79 3.89 -33.05
CA LYS A 2 42.56 3.06 -32.92
C LYS A 2 41.46 3.87 -32.21
N PRO A 3 40.23 3.98 -32.73
CA PRO A 3 39.12 4.58 -31.99
C PRO A 3 38.64 3.61 -30.90
N ARG A 4 38.55 4.13 -29.68
CA ARG A 4 38.16 3.40 -28.47
C ARG A 4 36.64 3.52 -28.31
N THR A 5 35.92 2.46 -28.62
CA THR A 5 34.46 2.39 -28.51
C THR A 5 34.06 2.39 -27.04
N LEU A 6 33.52 3.51 -26.55
CA LEU A 6 32.86 3.58 -25.25
C LEU A 6 31.49 2.92 -25.39
N LEU A 7 31.38 1.66 -24.95
CA LEU A 7 30.09 1.01 -24.71
C LEU A 7 29.41 1.74 -23.55
N LEU A 8 28.57 2.70 -23.91
CA LEU A 8 27.60 3.32 -23.01
C LEU A 8 26.58 2.24 -22.64
N SER A 9 26.82 1.54 -21.53
CA SER A 9 25.86 0.61 -20.94
C SER A 9 24.63 1.41 -20.49
N LEU A 10 23.64 1.49 -21.38
CA LEU A 10 22.29 1.96 -21.08
C LEU A 10 21.73 1.05 -19.98
N LEU A 11 21.83 1.49 -18.72
CA LEU A 11 20.99 0.97 -17.66
C LEU A 11 19.55 1.33 -18.03
N ILE A 12 18.84 0.37 -18.60
CA ILE A 12 17.38 0.41 -18.70
C ILE A 12 16.86 0.21 -17.27
N ALA A 13 16.93 1.25 -16.45
CA ALA A 13 16.01 1.39 -15.34
C ALA A 13 14.68 1.76 -15.99
N ALA A 14 13.93 0.78 -16.50
CA ALA A 14 12.54 0.99 -16.88
C ALA A 14 11.77 1.19 -15.59
N PRO A 15 11.30 2.40 -15.27
CA PRO A 15 10.46 2.58 -14.11
C PRO A 15 9.00 2.42 -14.60
N PHE A 16 8.16 1.79 -13.78
CA PHE A 16 6.70 1.86 -13.91
C PHE A 16 6.02 1.06 -15.05
N ALA A 17 6.25 -0.26 -15.11
CA ALA A 17 5.18 -1.20 -15.48
C ALA A 17 4.43 -1.74 -14.23
N ALA A 18 4.61 -1.08 -13.08
CA ALA A 18 4.14 -1.57 -11.79
C ALA A 18 2.63 -1.40 -11.59
N ALA A 19 1.94 -0.49 -12.27
CA ALA A 19 0.49 -0.35 -12.11
C ALA A 19 -0.31 -1.34 -12.99
N GLY A 20 0.19 -1.69 -14.17
CA GLY A 20 -0.54 -2.48 -15.17
C GLY A 20 -0.82 -3.94 -14.79
N ASN A 21 -0.09 -4.48 -13.80
CA ASN A 21 -0.31 -5.83 -13.30
C ASN A 21 -1.23 -5.90 -12.07
N LEU A 22 -1.73 -4.75 -11.59
CA LEU A 22 -2.65 -4.69 -10.46
C LEU A 22 -4.09 -4.76 -10.96
N GLU A 23 -4.79 -5.81 -10.55
CA GLU A 23 -6.21 -6.01 -10.81
C GLU A 23 -6.97 -5.90 -9.48
N CYS A 24 -7.91 -4.97 -9.38
CA CYS A 24 -8.77 -4.83 -8.21
C CYS A 24 -10.21 -5.10 -8.63
N ASN A 25 -10.89 -6.02 -7.93
CA ASN A 25 -12.33 -6.15 -8.07
C ASN A 25 -12.98 -5.22 -7.02
N PRO A 26 -13.72 -4.17 -7.45
CA PRO A 26 -14.36 -3.23 -6.54
C PRO A 26 -15.58 -3.82 -5.83
N GLU A 27 -16.03 -5.04 -6.17
CA GLU A 27 -17.15 -5.67 -5.47
C GLU A 27 -16.80 -5.89 -3.98
N PRO A 28 -17.54 -5.27 -3.04
CA PRO A 28 -17.36 -5.55 -1.63
C PRO A 28 -17.72 -7.02 -1.37
N VAL A 29 -16.79 -7.77 -0.81
CA VAL A 29 -17.05 -9.17 -0.44
C VAL A 29 -17.96 -9.18 0.78
N LYS A 30 -19.28 -9.26 0.55
CA LYS A 30 -20.40 -9.32 1.51
C LYS A 30 -20.59 -8.06 2.38
N GLN A 31 -21.85 -7.61 2.50
CA GLN A 31 -22.26 -6.58 3.45
C GLN A 31 -22.26 -7.14 4.89
N GLY A 32 -21.68 -6.36 5.79
CA GLY A 32 -21.50 -6.67 7.22
C GLY A 32 -20.18 -6.05 7.66
N VAL A 33 -20.19 -5.17 8.66
CA VAL A 33 -18.97 -4.52 9.16
C VAL A 33 -17.96 -5.61 9.54
N PRO A 34 -16.76 -5.69 8.93
CA PRO A 34 -16.08 -4.72 8.04
C PRO A 34 -16.25 -4.94 6.51
N THR A 35 -16.15 -3.84 5.74
CA THR A 35 -16.07 -3.90 4.27
C THR A 35 -14.73 -4.49 3.82
N VAL A 36 -14.77 -5.43 2.86
CA VAL A 36 -13.58 -6.13 2.35
C VAL A 36 -13.43 -5.96 0.84
N TYR A 37 -12.26 -5.48 0.40
CA TYR A 37 -11.86 -5.37 -1.00
C TYR A 37 -10.72 -6.33 -1.32
N ARG A 38 -10.66 -6.80 -2.57
CA ARG A 38 -9.63 -7.72 -3.04
C ARG A 38 -8.97 -7.20 -4.31
N CYS A 39 -7.64 -7.20 -4.29
CA CYS A 39 -6.82 -7.01 -5.47
C CYS A 39 -5.83 -8.16 -5.63
N VAL A 40 -5.35 -8.36 -6.84
CA VAL A 40 -4.26 -9.27 -7.18
C VAL A 40 -3.23 -8.49 -7.97
N TYR A 41 -1.98 -8.57 -7.55
CA TYR A 41 -0.84 -8.12 -8.35
C TYR A 41 -0.20 -9.31 -9.04
N HIS A 42 -0.29 -9.36 -10.36
CA HIS A 42 0.17 -10.49 -11.16
C HIS A 42 1.67 -10.44 -11.43
N ASN A 43 2.31 -11.61 -11.43
CA ASN A 43 3.71 -11.80 -11.84
C ASN A 43 4.71 -10.83 -11.20
N GLY A 44 4.74 -10.76 -9.86
CA GLY A 44 5.72 -9.93 -9.20
C GLY A 44 5.90 -10.13 -7.70
N SER A 45 6.59 -9.18 -7.11
CA SER A 45 7.03 -9.20 -5.71
C SER A 45 6.10 -8.40 -4.80
N LEU A 46 6.22 -8.62 -3.48
CA LEU A 46 5.55 -7.79 -2.47
C LEU A 46 5.92 -6.30 -2.60
N ALA A 47 7.15 -5.99 -3.00
CA ALA A 47 7.61 -4.62 -3.16
C ALA A 47 6.93 -3.93 -4.36
N GLN A 48 6.80 -4.65 -5.49
CA GLN A 48 6.09 -4.15 -6.66
C GLN A 48 4.59 -4.01 -6.38
N ALA A 49 3.97 -5.00 -5.73
CA ALA A 49 2.56 -4.93 -5.34
C ALA A 49 2.27 -3.77 -4.39
N TYR A 50 3.17 -3.52 -3.42
CA TYR A 50 3.07 -2.37 -2.51
C TYR A 50 3.13 -1.03 -3.26
N ALA A 51 4.11 -0.87 -4.16
CA ALA A 51 4.25 0.34 -4.97
C ALA A 51 3.05 0.55 -5.90
N ALA A 52 2.58 -0.51 -6.55
CA ALA A 52 1.43 -0.51 -7.44
C ALA A 52 0.16 -0.02 -6.74
N LEU A 53 -0.13 -0.62 -5.57
CA LEU A 53 -1.32 -0.29 -4.79
C LEU A 53 -1.26 1.14 -4.25
N ARG A 54 -0.09 1.63 -3.85
CA ARG A 54 0.10 3.03 -3.43
C ARG A 54 -0.26 4.03 -4.53
N THR A 55 0.03 3.68 -5.79
CA THR A 55 -0.25 4.55 -6.95
C THR A 55 -1.63 4.32 -7.59
N ASN A 56 -2.45 3.43 -7.03
CA ASN A 56 -3.74 3.08 -7.63
C ASN A 56 -4.79 4.17 -7.36
N GLN A 57 -5.16 4.91 -8.41
CA GLN A 57 -6.13 6.01 -8.34
C GLN A 57 -7.60 5.54 -8.30
N ASN A 58 -7.89 4.29 -8.68
CA ASN A 58 -9.25 3.74 -8.67
C ASN A 58 -9.73 3.35 -7.27
N GLU A 59 -8.81 3.29 -6.31
CA GLU A 59 -9.20 3.22 -4.91
C GLU A 59 -9.54 4.65 -4.46
N THR A 60 -10.81 5.02 -4.43
CA THR A 60 -11.28 6.36 -3.98
C THR A 60 -10.89 6.67 -2.52
N ARG A 61 -10.41 5.67 -1.77
CA ARG A 61 -9.82 5.77 -0.42
C ARG A 61 -8.31 5.46 -0.39
N ALA A 62 -7.61 5.51 -1.54
CA ALA A 62 -6.17 5.34 -1.73
C ALA A 62 -5.29 6.26 -0.86
N LEU A 63 -5.90 7.28 -0.26
CA LEU A 63 -5.25 8.31 0.56
C LEU A 63 -4.36 7.74 1.69
N MET A 64 -4.58 6.49 2.10
CA MET A 64 -3.85 5.90 3.22
C MET A 64 -2.48 5.33 2.87
N LEU A 65 -2.33 4.63 1.73
CA LEU A 65 -1.01 4.11 1.33
C LEU A 65 -0.10 5.19 0.77
N ASP A 66 -0.68 6.29 0.30
CA ASP A 66 0.07 7.48 -0.11
C ASP A 66 0.39 8.45 1.05
N HIS A 67 0.00 8.12 2.29
CA HIS A 67 0.25 8.98 3.43
C HIS A 67 1.77 9.32 3.56
N PRO A 68 2.16 10.59 3.83
CA PRO A 68 3.57 11.00 3.86
C PRO A 68 4.44 10.25 4.88
N SER A 69 3.80 9.67 5.89
CA SER A 69 4.48 8.88 6.92
C SER A 69 4.76 7.42 6.53
N LEU A 70 4.22 6.94 5.40
CA LEU A 70 4.54 5.63 4.85
C LEU A 70 5.70 5.74 3.86
N PRO A 71 6.68 4.82 3.93
CA PRO A 71 7.78 4.79 2.96
C PRO A 71 7.25 4.49 1.56
N HIS A 72 7.81 5.13 0.54
CA HIS A 72 7.42 4.85 -0.86
C HIS A 72 7.76 3.42 -1.31
N THR A 73 8.79 2.83 -0.70
CA THR A 73 9.21 1.46 -0.96
C THR A 73 8.87 0.58 0.23
N LEU A 74 8.50 -0.67 -0.05
CA LEU A 74 8.26 -1.65 1.00
C LEU A 74 9.52 -1.86 1.86
N PRO A 75 9.54 -1.45 3.14
CA PRO A 75 10.73 -1.48 3.96
C PRO A 75 11.13 -2.93 4.28
N ALA A 76 12.42 -3.16 4.50
CA ALA A 76 12.93 -4.49 4.87
C ALA A 76 12.55 -4.90 6.30
N ARG A 77 12.26 -3.94 7.18
CA ARG A 77 11.91 -4.16 8.59
C ARG A 77 10.49 -3.68 8.87
N SER A 78 9.88 -4.28 9.89
CA SER A 78 8.61 -3.80 10.44
C SER A 78 8.80 -2.45 11.12
N PHE A 79 7.80 -1.59 11.07
CA PHE A 79 7.78 -0.34 11.83
C PHE A 79 6.37 0.01 12.28
N THR A 80 6.30 0.87 13.29
CA THR A 80 5.08 1.54 13.75
C THR A 80 5.41 3.02 13.92
N ARG A 81 4.52 3.89 13.46
CA ARG A 81 4.63 5.33 13.60
C ARG A 81 3.32 5.89 14.13
N ARG A 82 3.41 6.72 15.16
CA ARG A 82 2.30 7.53 15.64
C ARG A 82 2.37 8.88 14.94
N VAL A 83 1.23 9.34 14.46
CA VAL A 83 1.08 10.62 13.77
C VAL A 83 -0.09 11.38 14.39
N GLN A 84 -0.08 12.70 14.27
CA GLN A 84 -1.21 13.54 14.60
C GLN A 84 -1.88 13.92 13.29
N LEU A 85 -3.18 13.66 13.20
CA LEU A 85 -3.99 14.06 12.06
C LEU A 85 -4.90 15.18 12.48
N ARG A 86 -5.20 16.05 11.52
CA ARG A 86 -6.11 17.17 11.72
C ARG A 86 -7.48 16.78 11.20
N ASP A 87 -8.52 17.08 11.97
CA ASP A 87 -9.89 16.90 11.50
C ASP A 87 -10.15 17.72 10.23
N HIS A 88 -11.07 17.26 9.40
CA HIS A 88 -11.49 17.91 8.17
C HIS A 88 -11.93 19.37 8.40
N ASN A 89 -12.53 19.64 9.57
CA ASN A 89 -12.96 20.98 9.99
C ASN A 89 -11.83 21.84 10.56
N GLY A 90 -10.62 21.27 10.72
CA GLY A 90 -9.42 22.00 11.14
C GLY A 90 -9.32 22.35 12.62
N SER A 91 -10.33 22.01 13.43
CA SER A 91 -10.43 22.39 14.86
C SER A 91 -9.52 21.55 15.76
N ASP A 92 -9.45 20.23 15.53
CA ASP A 92 -8.84 19.30 16.48
C ASP A 92 -7.80 18.39 15.83
N ASN A 93 -6.77 18.07 16.61
CA ASN A 93 -5.79 17.03 16.25
C ASN A 93 -6.14 15.75 17.01
N TYR A 94 -6.15 14.62 16.32
CA TYR A 94 -6.34 13.31 16.93
C TYR A 94 -5.19 12.38 16.57
N PRO A 95 -4.85 11.43 17.46
CA PRO A 95 -3.78 10.50 17.22
C PRO A 95 -4.21 9.45 16.20
N ALA A 96 -3.29 9.11 15.30
CA ALA A 96 -3.39 7.94 14.45
C ALA A 96 -2.11 7.11 14.52
N GLU A 97 -2.27 5.82 14.29
CA GLU A 97 -1.16 4.87 14.21
C GLU A 97 -1.10 4.24 12.83
N ILE A 98 0.11 4.24 12.27
CA ILE A 98 0.44 3.56 11.03
C ILE A 98 1.47 2.49 11.36
N SER A 99 1.19 1.25 10.98
CA SER A 99 2.17 0.18 11.12
C SER A 99 2.32 -0.62 9.85
N LEU A 100 3.54 -1.10 9.62
CA LEU A 100 3.86 -2.06 8.60
C LEU A 100 4.59 -3.21 9.26
N ARG A 101 4.01 -4.39 9.20
CA ARG A 101 4.52 -5.60 9.84
C ARG A 101 4.82 -6.65 8.79
N ARG A 102 6.09 -7.06 8.69
CA ARG A 102 6.48 -8.28 7.97
C ARG A 102 6.15 -9.49 8.82
N GLN A 103 5.35 -10.40 8.28
CA GLN A 103 4.92 -11.64 8.91
C GLN A 103 5.54 -12.84 8.17
N GLY A 104 6.86 -12.79 7.99
CA GLY A 104 7.63 -13.72 7.16
C GLY A 104 7.98 -13.15 5.77
N GLN A 105 8.56 -14.00 4.92
CA GLN A 105 9.07 -13.58 3.60
C GLN A 105 7.96 -13.24 2.59
N ASN A 106 6.78 -13.85 2.75
CA ASN A 106 5.69 -13.80 1.77
C ASN A 106 4.46 -13.03 2.27
N ARG A 107 4.56 -12.32 3.40
CA ARG A 107 3.41 -11.66 4.02
C ARG A 107 3.77 -10.32 4.65
N VAL A 108 3.02 -9.29 4.30
CA VAL A 108 3.12 -7.94 4.88
C VAL A 108 1.74 -7.45 5.23
N LEU A 109 1.58 -6.95 6.44
CA LEU A 109 0.36 -6.29 6.88
C LEU A 109 0.66 -4.81 7.12
N VAL A 110 -0.03 -3.95 6.40
CA VAL A 110 -0.08 -2.51 6.67
C VAL A 110 -1.37 -2.23 7.43
N LYS A 111 -1.29 -1.52 8.54
CA LYS A 111 -2.44 -1.07 9.31
C LYS A 111 -2.41 0.43 9.47
N TYR A 112 -3.58 1.01 9.38
CA TYR A 112 -3.89 2.35 9.80
C TYR A 112 -5.05 2.29 10.78
N SER A 113 -4.99 3.08 11.84
CA SER A 113 -6.12 3.34 12.71
C SER A 113 -6.01 4.75 13.27
N ASP A 114 -7.03 5.56 13.08
CA ASP A 114 -7.19 6.79 13.84
C ASP A 114 -8.07 6.58 15.07
N GLN A 115 -8.03 7.57 15.94
CA GLN A 115 -8.82 7.64 17.16
C GLN A 115 -9.67 8.91 17.15
N ALA A 116 -10.20 9.28 15.97
CA ALA A 116 -11.17 10.37 15.89
C ALA A 116 -12.40 10.00 16.72
N GLU A 117 -12.88 10.91 17.57
CA GLU A 117 -13.98 10.62 18.51
C GLU A 117 -15.31 10.35 17.79
N VAL A 118 -15.54 11.05 16.67
CA VAL A 118 -16.83 11.05 15.97
C VAL A 118 -16.85 10.06 14.81
N THR A 119 -15.73 9.89 14.12
CA THR A 119 -15.64 9.11 12.88
C THR A 119 -14.41 8.20 12.88
N PRO A 120 -14.26 7.29 13.85
CA PRO A 120 -13.10 6.42 13.93
C PRO A 120 -13.00 5.55 12.68
N TYR A 121 -11.84 5.57 12.05
CA TYR A 121 -11.56 4.80 10.85
C TYR A 121 -10.34 3.91 11.07
N SER A 122 -10.47 2.65 10.65
CA SER A 122 -9.34 1.74 10.58
C SER A 122 -9.31 0.96 9.29
N ARG A 123 -8.09 0.73 8.80
CA ARG A 123 -7.83 0.00 7.57
C ARG A 123 -6.69 -0.97 7.77
N GLY A 124 -6.93 -2.22 7.40
CA GLY A 124 -5.91 -3.24 7.21
C GLY A 124 -5.67 -3.48 5.74
N THR A 125 -4.42 -3.56 5.30
CA THR A 125 -4.03 -3.99 3.95
C THR A 125 -3.01 -5.11 4.06
N LEU A 126 -3.45 -6.32 3.72
CA LEU A 126 -2.65 -7.53 3.76
C LEU A 126 -2.15 -7.87 2.36
N PHE A 127 -0.83 -7.88 2.19
CA PHE A 127 -0.16 -8.42 1.02
C PHE A 127 0.30 -9.84 1.33
N ARG A 128 -0.12 -10.81 0.52
CA ARG A 128 0.29 -12.20 0.61
C ARG A 128 0.78 -12.70 -0.74
N ARG A 129 2.06 -13.03 -0.83
CA ARG A 129 2.63 -13.64 -2.03
C ARG A 129 2.16 -15.09 -2.14
N GLN A 130 1.56 -15.41 -3.27
CA GLN A 130 1.11 -16.73 -3.68
C GLN A 130 1.74 -17.09 -5.02
N GLY A 131 2.84 -17.86 -4.98
CA GLY A 131 3.62 -18.17 -6.18
C GLY A 131 4.14 -16.90 -6.88
N ARG A 132 3.66 -16.68 -8.10
CA ARG A 132 4.03 -15.50 -8.93
C ARG A 132 3.16 -14.28 -8.64
N ASN A 133 2.05 -14.44 -7.93
CA ASN A 133 1.11 -13.36 -7.67
C ASN A 133 1.22 -12.86 -6.23
N VAL A 134 0.69 -11.67 -5.99
CA VAL A 134 0.47 -11.14 -4.64
C VAL A 134 -1.00 -10.84 -4.49
N GLU A 135 -1.66 -11.59 -3.61
CA GLU A 135 -3.01 -11.26 -3.18
C GLU A 135 -2.98 -10.10 -2.20
N ILE A 136 -3.93 -9.20 -2.35
CA ILE A 136 -4.08 -8.00 -1.55
C ILE A 136 -5.50 -8.00 -1.00
N THR A 137 -5.62 -8.07 0.31
CA THR A 137 -6.91 -7.94 1.01
C THR A 137 -6.92 -6.63 1.77
N ILE A 138 -7.90 -5.79 1.49
CA ILE A 138 -8.11 -4.52 2.18
C ILE A 138 -9.37 -4.67 3.03
N THR A 139 -9.28 -4.35 4.30
CA THR A 139 -10.38 -4.40 5.26
C THR A 139 -10.55 -3.03 5.85
N GLU A 140 -11.75 -2.46 5.75
CA GLU A 140 -12.07 -1.15 6.28
C GLU A 140 -13.17 -1.27 7.34
N ILE A 141 -12.95 -0.58 8.46
CA ILE A 141 -13.94 -0.37 9.51
C ILE A 141 -14.15 1.13 9.59
N ALA A 142 -15.37 1.56 9.30
CA ALA A 142 -15.88 2.91 9.48
C ALA A 142 -17.29 2.79 10.11
N PRO A 143 -17.73 3.77 10.91
CA PRO A 143 -19.09 3.84 11.41
C PRO A 143 -20.14 3.95 10.29
#